data_AF-F9ERD8-F1
#
_entry.id   AF-F9ERD8-F1
#
_cell.length_a   1.000
_cell.length_b   1.000
_cell.length_c   1.000
_cell.angle_alpha   90.00
_cell.angle_beta   90.00
_cell.angle_gamma   90.00
#
_symmetry.space_group_name_H-M   'P 1'
#
loop_
_entity.id
_entity.type
_entity.pdbx_description
1 polymer ?
#
loop_
_entity_poly.entity_id
_entity_poly.type
_entity_poly.pdbx_seq_one_letter_code
_entity_poly.pdbx_strand_id
1 'polypeptide(L)' 'MNILITGGAGFIGSHLVEKFLKEKHRVIVVDNFDSFYSTDVKISNVLESINKVELKEEFQN' A
#
# COMPACT_ATOMS: atom_id res chain seq x y z
N MET A 1 -2.78 12.41 -12.75
CA MET A 1 -1.37 12.86 -12.65
C MET A 1 -0.47 11.65 -12.40
N ASN A 2 0.85 11.79 -12.51
CA ASN A 2 1.81 10.80 -12.01
C ASN A 2 2.21 11.21 -10.58
N ILE A 3 2.03 10.31 -9.61
CA ILE A 3 2.24 10.58 -8.19
C ILE A 3 3.21 9.56 -7.64
N LEU A 4 4.28 10.04 -6.99
CA LEU A 4 5.23 9.21 -6.22
C LEU A 4 4.92 9.37 -4.74
N ILE A 5 4.71 8.25 -4.04
CA ILE A 5 4.46 8.20 -2.59
C ILE A 5 5.56 7.39 -1.93
N THR A 6 6.35 8.04 -1.09
CA THR A 6 7.30 7.36 -0.19
C THR A 6 6.58 6.92 1.09
N GLY A 7 6.82 5.70 1.56
CA GLY A 7 6.13 5.16 2.74
C GLY A 7 4.69 4.72 2.45
N GLY A 8 4.36 4.39 1.20
CA GLY A 8 3.01 4.08 0.75
C GLY A 8 2.44 2.76 1.29
N ALA A 9 3.25 1.88 1.90
CA ALA A 9 2.76 0.68 2.57
C ALA A 9 2.38 0.94 4.04
N GLY A 10 2.71 2.11 4.58
CA GLY A 10 2.35 2.51 5.94
C GLY A 10 0.86 2.89 6.10
N PHE A 11 0.46 3.21 7.33
CA PHE A 11 -0.93 3.54 7.66
C PHE A 11 -1.46 4.73 6.83
N ILE A 12 -0.84 5.90 6.90
CA ILE A 12 -1.30 7.08 6.16
C ILE A 12 -1.05 6.93 4.64
N GLY A 13 0.11 6.38 4.28
CA GLY A 13 0.54 6.23 2.89
C GLY A 13 -0.43 5.39 2.05
N SER A 14 -0.90 4.27 2.60
CA SER A 14 -1.81 3.36 1.91
C SER A 14 -3.19 3.97 1.64
N HIS A 15 -3.71 4.79 2.57
CA HIS A 15 -4.97 5.52 2.36
C HIS A 15 -4.82 6.60 1.28
N LEU A 16 -3.65 7.25 1.18
CA LEU A 16 -3.36 8.18 0.08
C LEU A 16 -3.27 7.46 -1.26
N VAL A 17 -2.62 6.28 -1.29
CA VAL A 17 -2.58 5.42 -2.48
C VAL A 17 -3.99 5.06 -2.93
N GLU A 18 -4.84 4.57 -2.03
CA GLU A 18 -6.23 4.21 -2.32
C GLU A 18 -7.01 5.39 -2.90
N LYS A 19 -6.92 6.56 -2.25
CA LYS A 19 -7.58 7.80 -2.71
C LYS A 19 -7.17 8.17 -4.13
N PHE A 20 -5.87 8.24 -4.41
CA PHE A 20 -5.39 8.68 -5.72
C PHE A 20 -5.66 7.65 -6.82
N LEU A 21 -5.67 6.35 -6.49
CA LEU A 21 -6.11 5.31 -7.42
C LEU A 21 -7.60 5.44 -7.76
N LYS A 22 -8.46 5.73 -6.76
CA LYS A 22 -9.89 6.02 -6.99
C LYS A 22 -10.10 7.24 -7.90
N GLU A 23 -9.27 8.27 -7.75
CA GLU A 23 -9.24 9.46 -8.60
C GLU A 23 -8.58 9.23 -9.99
N LYS A 24 -8.31 7.97 -10.35
CA LYS A 24 -7.74 7.54 -11.65
C LYS A 24 -6.37 8.14 -11.94
N HIS A 25 -5.58 8.41 -10.90
CA HIS A 25 -4.19 8.80 -11.06
C HIS A 25 -3.26 7.59 -11.18
N ARG A 26 -2.08 7.80 -11.78
CA ARG A 26 -1.02 6.79 -11.78
C ARG A 26 -0.16 7.00 -10.54
N VAL A 27 -0.12 5.99 -9.67
CA VAL A 27 0.59 6.04 -8.39
C VAL A 27 1.80 5.09 -8.45
N ILE A 28 2.95 5.56 -7.99
CA ILE A 28 4.17 4.78 -7.78
C ILE A 28 4.47 4.86 -6.29
N VAL A 29 4.69 3.71 -5.66
CA VAL A 29 5.03 3.62 -4.23
C VAL A 29 6.49 3.21 -4.08
N VAL A 30 7.20 3.88 -3.18
CA VAL A 30 8.52 3.46 -2.69
C VAL A 30 8.44 3.30 -1.18
N ASP A 31 8.64 2.09 -0.69
CA ASP A 31 8.65 1.77 0.73
C ASP A 31 9.84 0.86 1.03
N ASN A 32 10.52 1.10 2.14
CA ASN A 32 11.68 0.32 2.54
C ASN A 32 11.32 -0.87 3.45
N PHE A 33 10.04 -1.05 3.79
CA PHE A 33 9.57 -2.09 4.69
C PHE A 33 10.34 -2.11 6.02
N ASP A 34 10.63 -0.93 6.58
CA ASP A 34 11.19 -0.82 7.92
C ASP A 34 10.29 -1.51 8.98
N SER A 35 10.90 -1.93 10.09
CA SER A 35 10.28 -2.78 11.11
C SER A 35 9.40 -2.03 12.13
N PHE A 36 9.13 -0.73 11.95
CA PHE A 36 8.19 0.00 12.81
C PHE A 36 6.77 -0.58 12.74
N TYR A 37 6.39 -1.11 11.57
CA TYR A 37 5.24 -1.99 11.40
C TYR A 37 5.73 -3.37 10.95
N SER A 38 5.02 -4.44 11.33
CA SER A 38 5.32 -5.76 10.77
C SER A 38 5.10 -5.74 9.26
N THR A 39 5.89 -6.56 8.56
CA THR A 39 5.76 -6.72 7.11
C THR A 39 4.34 -7.13 6.73
N ASP A 40 3.67 -7.96 7.53
CA ASP A 40 2.29 -8.40 7.31
C ASP A 40 1.30 -7.23 7.30
N VAL A 41 1.46 -6.28 8.23
CA VAL A 41 0.63 -5.07 8.27
C VAL A 41 0.88 -4.22 7.02
N LYS A 42 2.14 -4.05 6.62
CA LYS A 42 2.49 -3.30 5.41
C LYS A 42 1.92 -3.96 4.14
N ILE A 43 1.97 -5.28 4.04
CA ILE A 43 1.38 -6.04 2.94
C ILE A 43 -0.14 -5.88 2.95
N SER A 44 -0.79 -6.05 4.10
CA SER A 44 -2.24 -5.88 4.24
C SER A 44 -2.70 -4.50 3.75
N ASN A 45 -2.00 -3.43 4.16
CA ASN A 45 -2.28 -2.06 3.74
C ASN A 45 -2.16 -1.89 2.22
N VAL A 46 -1.12 -2.45 1.60
CA VAL A 46 -0.94 -2.39 0.13
C VAL A 46 -2.09 -3.09 -0.56
N LEU A 47 -2.41 -4.33 -0.16
CA LEU A 47 -3.46 -5.13 -0.77
C LEU A 47 -4.84 -4.46 -0.65
N GLU A 48 -5.15 -3.86 0.50
CA GLU A 48 -6.35 -3.05 0.68
C GLU A 48 -6.38 -1.84 -0.26
N SER A 49 -5.27 -1.10 -0.36
CA SER A 49 -5.20 0.12 -1.19
C SER A 49 -5.41 -0.13 -2.69
N ILE A 50 -5.14 -1.35 -3.17
CA ILE A 50 -5.35 -1.77 -4.56
C ILE A 50 -6.56 -2.70 -4.74
N ASN A 51 -7.36 -2.90 -3.69
CA ASN A 51 -8.53 -3.79 -3.69
C ASN A 51 -8.19 -5.24 -4.12
N LYS A 52 -7.10 -5.78 -3.55
CA LYS A 52 -6.59 -7.15 -3.72
C LYS A 52 -6.54 -7.92 -2.40
N VAL A 53 -7.58 -7.76 -1.59
CA VAL A 53 -7.70 -8.34 -0.24
C VAL A 53 -7.69 -9.87 -0.29
N GLU A 54 -8.14 -10.46 -1.40
CA GLU A 54 -8.13 -11.90 -1.65
C GLU A 54 -6.72 -12.52 -1.61
N LEU A 55 -5.66 -11.74 -1.86
CA LEU A 55 -4.28 -12.22 -1.87
C LEU A 55 -3.65 -12.29 -0.49
N LYS A 56 -4.33 -11.83 0.58
CA LYS A 56 -3.74 -11.75 1.92
C LYS A 56 -3.22 -13.10 2.42
N GLU A 57 -3.94 -14.18 2.13
CA GLU A 57 -3.55 -15.54 2.54
C GLU A 57 -2.23 -16.00 1.89
N GLU A 58 -1.90 -15.50 0.70
CA GLU A 58 -0.64 -15.85 0.00
C GLU A 58 0.61 -15.27 0.69
N PHE A 59 0.43 -14.23 1.51
CA PHE A 59 1.51 -13.51 2.18
C PHE A 59 1.56 -13.74 3.70
N GLN A 60 0.64 -14.54 4.25
CA GLN A 60 0.66 -14.97 5.64
C GLN A 60 1.47 -16.26 5.78
N ASN A 61 2.80 -16.12 5.89
CA ASN A 61 3.72 -17.21 6.25
C ASN A 61 4.66 -16.77 7.37
#